data_AF-A0A957DVP3-F1
#
_entry.id   AF-A0A957DVP3-F1
#
_cell.length_a   1.000
_cell.length_b   1.000
_cell.length_c   1.000
_cell.angle_alpha   90.00
_cell.angle_beta   90.00
_cell.angle_gamma   90.00
#
_symmetry.space_group_name_H-M   'P 1'
#
loop_
_entity.id
_entity.type
_entity.pdbx_description
1 polymer ?
#
loop_
_entity_poly.entity_id
_entity_poly.type
_entity_poly.pdbx_seq_one_letter_code
_entity_poly.pdbx_strand_id
1 'polypeptide(L)'
;MKMRDELGTIYSDGQFADLYPKVGQPAASPWRLALMTIVQFAEDMTDREAADAVRSRIDLKYLLALELNDPGFDFSVLSEF
;
A
#
# COMPACT_ATOMS: atom_id res chain seq x y z
N MET A 1 15.24 -8.85 -9.73
CA MET A 1 14.21 -9.80 -9.25
C MET A 1 13.15 -8.95 -8.57
N LYS A 2 11.87 -9.11 -8.90
CA LYS A 2 10.84 -8.16 -8.45
C LYS A 2 10.30 -8.64 -7.10
N MET A 3 10.28 -7.75 -6.11
CA MET A 3 9.85 -8.04 -4.73
C MET A 3 8.50 -8.79 -4.66
N ARG A 4 7.55 -8.46 -5.53
CA ARG A 4 6.26 -9.17 -5.64
C ARG A 4 6.37 -10.63 -6.07
N ASP A 5 7.28 -10.94 -6.99
CA ASP A 5 7.44 -12.31 -7.51
C ASP A 5 8.10 -13.23 -6.48
N GLU A 6 8.92 -12.66 -5.59
CA GLU A 6 9.56 -13.38 -4.48
C GLU A 6 8.64 -13.54 -3.27
N LEU A 7 7.95 -12.46 -2.89
CA LEU A 7 7.10 -12.45 -1.71
C LEU A 7 5.78 -13.21 -1.93
N GLY A 8 5.30 -13.29 -3.18
CA GLY A 8 4.01 -13.86 -3.50
C GLY A 8 2.85 -13.11 -2.81
N THR A 9 1.74 -13.81 -2.58
CA THR A 9 0.60 -13.27 -1.82
C THR A 9 0.88 -13.37 -0.32
N ILE A 10 1.29 -12.27 0.31
CA ILE A 10 1.47 -12.18 1.76
C ILE A 10 0.12 -11.98 2.47
N TYR A 11 -0.73 -11.16 1.87
CA TYR A 11 -2.00 -10.71 2.44
C TYR A 11 -3.15 -10.98 1.50
N SER A 12 -4.32 -11.31 2.08
CA SER A 12 -5.59 -11.48 1.38
C SER A 12 -6.65 -10.57 1.98
N ASP A 13 -7.61 -10.13 1.17
CA ASP A 13 -8.68 -9.20 1.59
C ASP A 13 -9.44 -9.71 2.84
N GLY A 14 -9.64 -11.02 2.95
CA GLY A 14 -10.35 -11.63 4.08
C GLY A 14 -9.68 -11.43 5.43
N GLN A 15 -8.35 -11.22 5.47
CA GLN A 15 -7.62 -10.92 6.70
C GLN A 15 -7.88 -9.52 7.24
N PHE A 16 -8.36 -8.62 6.37
CA PHE A 16 -8.63 -7.23 6.71
C PHE A 16 -10.12 -6.91 6.63
N ALA A 17 -11.00 -7.92 6.59
CA ALA A 17 -12.44 -7.75 6.43
C ALA A 17 -13.04 -6.76 7.44
N ASP A 18 -12.53 -6.76 8.67
CA ASP A 18 -12.99 -5.87 9.75
C ASP A 18 -12.52 -4.41 9.59
N LEU A 19 -11.50 -4.15 8.76
CA LEU A 19 -10.99 -2.81 8.48
C LEU A 19 -11.69 -2.13 7.29
N TYR A 20 -12.50 -2.87 6.52
CA TYR A 20 -13.28 -2.25 5.45
C TYR A 20 -14.46 -1.46 6.06
N PRO A 21 -14.62 -0.18 5.71
CA PRO A 21 -15.75 0.60 6.18
C PRO A 21 -17.07 0.02 5.68
N LYS A 22 -18.08 -0.03 6.55
CA LYS A 22 -19.43 -0.53 6.23
C LYS A 22 -20.23 0.44 5.35
N VAL A 23 -19.88 1.73 5.36
CA VAL A 23 -20.51 2.80 4.57
C VAL A 23 -19.45 3.86 4.24
N GLY A 24 -19.37 4.32 2.98
CA GLY A 24 -18.38 5.30 2.53
C GLY A 24 -17.12 4.70 1.91
N GLN A 25 -16.26 5.56 1.34
CA GLN A 25 -15.15 5.21 0.45
C GLN A 25 -13.89 4.77 1.23
N PRO A 26 -13.27 3.63 0.89
CA PRO A 26 -11.83 3.47 1.04
C PRO A 26 -11.14 3.86 -0.26
N ALA A 27 -10.25 4.86 -0.22
CA ALA A 27 -9.39 5.19 -1.36
C ALA A 27 -8.27 4.16 -1.58
N ALA A 28 -7.93 3.38 -0.54
CA ALA A 28 -6.88 2.38 -0.56
C ALA A 28 -7.33 1.06 0.10
N SER A 29 -6.89 -0.07 -0.45
CA SER A 29 -7.18 -1.40 0.12
C SER A 29 -6.30 -1.65 1.36
N PRO A 30 -6.85 -2.10 2.51
CA PRO A 30 -6.10 -2.38 3.73
C PRO A 30 -4.85 -3.24 3.56
N TRP A 31 -4.90 -4.29 2.72
CA TRP A 31 -3.73 -5.14 2.46
C TRP A 31 -2.59 -4.38 1.74
N ARG A 32 -2.92 -3.38 0.92
CA ARG A 32 -1.93 -2.51 0.26
C ARG A 32 -1.26 -1.60 1.28
N LEU A 33 -2.04 -1.07 2.22
CA LEU A 33 -1.50 -0.25 3.31
C LEU A 33 -0.57 -1.09 4.19
N ALA A 34 -0.97 -2.31 4.59
CA ALA A 34 -0.11 -3.21 5.34
C ALA A 34 1.22 -3.52 4.64
N LEU A 35 1.17 -3.78 3.33
CA LEU A 35 2.39 -4.02 2.55
C LEU A 35 3.25 -2.76 2.43
N MET A 36 2.61 -1.60 2.29
CA MET A 36 3.31 -0.31 2.25
C MET A 36 3.97 0.01 3.60
N THR A 37 3.36 -0.33 4.74
CA THR A 37 3.96 -0.17 6.08
C THR A 37 5.25 -0.99 6.21
N ILE A 38 5.31 -2.19 5.63
CA ILE A 38 6.53 -3.01 5.62
C ILE A 38 7.64 -2.30 4.82
N VAL A 39 7.32 -1.81 3.62
CA VAL A 39 8.29 -1.10 2.77
C VAL A 39 8.75 0.18 3.46
N GLN A 40 7.81 0.93 4.03
CA GLN A 40 8.07 2.16 4.75
C GLN A 40 9.09 1.94 5.87
N PHE A 41 8.88 0.90 6.69
CA PHE A 41 9.80 0.54 7.75
C PHE A 41 11.16 0.05 7.23
N ALA A 42 11.15 -0.78 6.18
CA ALA A 42 12.38 -1.33 5.59
C ALA A 42 13.27 -0.28 4.94
N GLU A 43 12.67 0.80 4.41
CA GLU A 43 13.37 1.89 3.73
C GLU A 43 13.49 3.18 4.57
N ASP A 44 13.12 3.14 5.87
CA ASP A 44 13.17 4.28 6.81
C ASP A 44 12.45 5.55 6.29
N MET A 45 11.22 5.35 5.78
CA MET A 45 10.40 6.42 5.19
C MET A 45 9.38 7.01 6.17
N THR A 46 9.16 8.31 6.06
CA THR A 46 7.97 8.96 6.62
C THR A 46 6.71 8.62 5.82
N ASP A 47 5.52 8.82 6.41
CA ASP A 47 4.23 8.57 5.72
C ASP A 47 4.10 9.36 4.42
N ARG A 48 4.65 10.59 4.40
CA ARG A 48 4.68 11.45 3.21
C ARG A 48 5.59 10.89 2.14
N GLU A 49 6.79 10.46 2.51
CA GLU A 49 7.74 9.84 1.58
C GLU A 49 7.19 8.53 1.03
N ALA A 50 6.52 7.72 1.87
CA ALA A 50 5.85 6.49 1.43
C ALA A 50 4.75 6.79 0.39
N ALA A 51 3.90 7.79 0.62
CA ALA A 51 2.86 8.19 -0.33
C ALA A 51 3.45 8.72 -1.65
N ASP A 52 4.52 9.53 -1.59
CA ASP A 52 5.21 10.07 -2.77
C ASP A 52 6.00 8.99 -3.53
N ALA A 53 6.56 8.02 -2.80
CA ALA A 53 7.21 6.85 -3.37
C ALA A 53 6.20 6.06 -4.22
N VAL A 54 5.00 5.77 -3.71
CA VAL A 54 3.96 5.07 -4.51
C VAL A 54 3.62 5.82 -5.80
N ARG A 55 3.59 7.16 -5.78
CA ARG A 55 3.30 7.97 -6.99
C ARG A 55 4.38 7.87 -8.06
N SER A 56 5.64 7.83 -7.63
CA SER A 56 6.83 7.98 -8.50
C SER A 56 7.52 6.66 -8.88
N ARG A 57 7.37 5.62 -8.07
CA ARG A 57 8.13 4.35 -8.17
C ARG A 57 7.32 3.23 -8.79
N ILE A 58 7.74 2.79 -9.98
CA ILE A 58 7.11 1.70 -10.74
C ILE A 58 7.21 0.36 -9.98
N ASP A 59 8.30 0.13 -9.24
CA ASP A 59 8.49 -1.04 -8.40
C ASP A 59 7.43 -1.13 -7.29
N LEU A 60 7.08 -0.01 -6.66
CA LEU A 60 6.01 0.03 -5.64
C LEU A 60 4.62 -0.13 -6.26
N LYS A 61 4.36 0.49 -7.41
CA LYS A 61 3.08 0.25 -8.15
C LYS A 61 2.95 -1.22 -8.55
N TYR A 62 4.04 -1.84 -8.97
CA TYR A 62 4.05 -3.27 -9.27
C TYR A 62 3.80 -4.13 -8.02
N LEU A 63 4.47 -3.83 -6.91
CA LEU A 63 4.30 -4.51 -5.62
C LEU A 63 2.86 -4.45 -5.11
N LEU A 64 2.25 -3.27 -5.16
CA LEU A 64 0.90 -3.00 -4.65
C LEU A 64 -0.22 -3.35 -5.64
N ALA A 65 0.12 -3.91 -6.81
CA ALA A 65 -0.82 -4.19 -7.88
C ALA A 65 -1.66 -2.96 -8.28
N LEU A 66 -0.99 -1.81 -8.43
CA LEU A 66 -1.58 -0.54 -8.86
C LEU A 66 -1.32 -0.31 -10.36
N GLU A 67 -2.20 0.45 -10.98
CA GLU A 67 -1.97 0.94 -12.35
C GLU A 67 -0.80 1.92 -12.38
N LEU A 68 -0.10 2.01 -13.51
CA LEU A 68 1.05 2.94 -13.63
C LEU A 68 0.64 4.42 -13.45
N ASN A 69 -0.61 4.76 -13.76
CA ASN A 69 -1.15 6.11 -13.60
C ASN A 69 -1.92 6.29 -12.28
N ASP A 70 -1.87 5.29 -11.39
CA ASP A 70 -2.54 5.37 -10.10
C ASP A 70 -1.98 6.58 -9.30
N PRO A 71 -2.87 7.42 -8.73
CA PRO A 71 -2.50 8.64 -7.99
C PRO A 71 -1.90 8.36 -6.61
N GLY A 72 -1.86 7.10 -6.17
CA GLY A 72 -1.45 6.68 -4.84
C GLY A 72 -2.53 6.96 -3.79
N PHE A 73 -2.12 6.94 -2.52
CA PHE A 73 -2.98 7.20 -1.37
C PHE A 73 -2.58 8.52 -0.68
N ASP A 74 -3.48 9.10 0.11
CA ASP A 74 -3.14 10.24 0.94
C ASP A 74 -2.28 9.80 2.13
N PHE A 75 -1.20 10.53 2.43
CA PHE A 75 -0.23 10.15 3.47
C PHE A 75 -0.87 9.94 4.85
N SER A 76 -1.97 10.64 5.17
CA SER A 76 -2.67 10.51 6.45
C SER A 76 -3.25 9.11 6.68
N VAL A 77 -3.54 8.38 5.59
CA VAL A 77 -4.14 7.04 5.66
C VAL A 77 -3.17 6.03 6.29
N LEU A 78 -1.85 6.22 6.17
CA LEU A 78 -0.88 5.34 6.84
C LEU A 78 -0.83 5.56 8.34
N SER A 79 -1.02 6.79 8.82
CA SER A 79 -1.03 7.08 10.27
C SER A 79 -2.30 6.58 10.97
N GLU A 80 -3.39 6.39 10.22
CA GLU A 80 -4.68 5.87 10.71
C GLU A 80 -4.78 4.34 10.66
N PHE A 81 -3.83 3.69 9.98
CA PHE A 81 -3.80 2.26 9.72
C PHE A 81 -3.05 1.49 10.82
#